data_AF-A0ABD2WAS6-F1
#
_entry.id   AF-A0ABD2WAS6-F1
#
_cell.length_a   1.000
_cell.length_b   1.000
_cell.length_c   1.000
_cell.angle_alpha   90.00
_cell.angle_beta   90.00
_cell.angle_gamma   90.00
#
_symmetry.space_group_name_H-M   'P 1'
#
loop_
_entity.id
_entity.type
_entity.pdbx_description
1 polymer ?
#
loop_
_entity_poly.entity_id
_entity_poly.type
_entity_poly.pdbx_seq_one_letter_code
_entity_poly.pdbx_strand_id
1 'polypeptide(L)'
;MQRLMSIIDTSHLDTTELNSINSLLQEHSDRFYLEGDELPATNVVEHKITTVDDIPVNQKQYRLPHSLREELTDYQEVEVLQCKVELHRTVQHCGMHSHTSAVRHGIAEYISEISKNACEDAHLTGVYNYGGNSVIRGLKVNSTTSHPVTLAGTLTSEGACSGTSYADPYGSWNDVVVQATIKITLTSQTARVDLDNNKLYLRSGTTCNFRDNYCIDSEGGYSYWHTLPKDYCKFSKYSILYEGYAEKAVDPRAFQSETLYSVTTEDITFALTVKKRELIK
;
A
#
# COMPACT_ATOMS: atom_id res chain seq x y z
N MET A 1 16.62 -6.16 -20.34
CA MET A 1 17.45 -7.30 -20.79
C MET A 1 17.79 -8.28 -19.66
N GLN A 2 18.52 -7.87 -18.59
CA GLN A 2 18.88 -8.78 -17.49
C GLN A 2 17.67 -9.44 -16.80
N ARG A 3 16.56 -8.71 -16.66
CA ARG A 3 15.29 -9.22 -16.13
C ARG A 3 14.62 -10.28 -17.02
N LEU A 4 14.75 -10.15 -18.33
CA LEU A 4 14.15 -11.10 -19.28
C LEU A 4 14.93 -12.42 -19.29
N MET A 5 16.27 -12.33 -19.23
CA MET A 5 17.17 -13.49 -19.15
C MET A 5 17.04 -14.28 -17.86
N SER A 6 16.64 -13.64 -16.74
CA SER A 6 16.39 -14.37 -15.49
C SER A 6 15.09 -15.16 -15.46
N ILE A 7 14.16 -14.89 -16.39
CA ILE A 7 12.86 -15.56 -16.46
C ILE A 7 12.91 -16.75 -17.42
N ILE A 8 13.72 -16.65 -18.47
CA ILE A 8 13.80 -17.69 -19.50
C ILE A 8 14.74 -18.79 -19.02
N ASP A 9 14.21 -20.00 -18.91
CA ASP A 9 15.02 -21.18 -18.62
C ASP A 9 15.91 -21.51 -19.83
N THR A 10 17.21 -21.44 -19.64
CA THR A 10 18.24 -21.71 -20.66
C THR A 10 19.14 -22.88 -20.26
N SER A 11 18.80 -23.63 -19.20
CA SER A 11 19.69 -24.66 -18.64
C SER A 11 19.94 -25.86 -19.57
N HIS A 12 19.09 -26.02 -20.58
CA HIS A 12 19.07 -27.15 -21.50
C HIS A 12 19.67 -26.84 -22.88
N LEU A 13 20.07 -25.59 -23.12
CA LEU A 13 20.52 -25.12 -24.43
C LEU A 13 22.03 -25.26 -24.60
N ASP A 14 22.46 -25.53 -25.83
CA ASP A 14 23.87 -25.47 -26.17
C ASP A 14 24.38 -24.03 -26.31
N THR A 15 25.70 -23.85 -26.41
CA THR A 15 26.30 -22.51 -26.49
C THR A 15 25.97 -21.76 -27.77
N THR A 16 25.59 -22.45 -28.84
CA THR A 16 25.24 -21.82 -30.12
C THR A 16 23.80 -21.35 -30.11
N GLU A 17 22.88 -22.20 -29.63
CA GLU A 17 21.47 -21.89 -29.43
C GLU A 17 21.27 -20.76 -28.42
N LEU A 18 22.02 -20.79 -27.31
CA LEU A 18 21.99 -19.74 -26.28
C LEU A 18 22.41 -18.38 -26.86
N ASN A 19 23.42 -18.36 -27.74
CA ASN A 19 23.84 -17.14 -28.42
C ASN A 19 22.77 -16.64 -29.42
N SER A 20 22.13 -17.54 -30.17
CA SER A 20 21.04 -17.17 -31.08
C SER A 20 19.85 -16.58 -30.33
N ILE A 21 19.45 -17.17 -29.21
CA ILE A 21 18.37 -16.66 -28.35
C ILE A 21 18.75 -15.30 -27.74
N ASN A 22 19.99 -15.13 -27.29
CA ASN A 22 20.47 -13.85 -26.78
C ASN A 22 20.38 -12.73 -27.81
N SER A 23 20.79 -13.00 -29.05
CA SER A 23 20.70 -12.03 -30.14
C SER A 23 19.24 -11.65 -30.44
N LEU A 24 18.34 -12.64 -30.51
CA LEU A 24 16.92 -12.40 -30.78
C LEU A 24 16.25 -11.57 -29.68
N LEU A 25 16.54 -11.87 -28.41
CA LEU A 25 15.99 -11.17 -27.26
C LEU A 25 16.53 -9.74 -27.13
N GLN A 26 17.75 -9.48 -27.58
CA GLN A 26 18.29 -8.12 -27.66
C GLN A 26 17.61 -7.33 -28.77
N GLU A 27 17.47 -7.92 -29.95
CA GLU A 27 16.87 -7.29 -31.13
C GLU A 27 15.39 -6.93 -30.94
N HIS A 28 14.66 -7.72 -30.16
CA HIS A 28 13.22 -7.55 -29.95
C HIS A 28 12.85 -7.23 -28.50
N SER A 29 13.77 -6.65 -27.73
CA SER A 29 13.56 -6.34 -26.31
C SER A 29 12.39 -5.39 -26.03
N ASP A 30 12.02 -4.56 -26.99
CA ASP A 30 10.91 -3.60 -26.96
C ASP A 30 9.52 -4.24 -27.12
N ARG A 31 9.46 -5.50 -27.55
CA ARG A 31 8.21 -6.25 -27.78
C ARG A 31 7.72 -7.01 -26.55
N PHE A 32 8.57 -7.20 -25.56
CA PHE A 32 8.25 -7.95 -24.37
C PHE A 32 7.85 -7.01 -23.24
N TYR A 33 6.61 -7.14 -22.78
CA TYR A 33 6.15 -6.47 -21.57
C TYR A 33 6.54 -7.29 -20.34
N LEU A 34 7.26 -6.68 -19.39
CA LEU A 34 7.51 -7.26 -18.07
C LEU A 34 6.72 -6.50 -17.00
N GLU A 35 6.35 -7.21 -15.93
CA GLU A 35 5.60 -6.61 -14.83
C GLU A 35 6.37 -5.41 -14.23
N GLY A 36 5.70 -4.26 -14.15
CA GLY A 36 6.29 -2.99 -13.74
C GLY A 36 6.89 -2.15 -14.87
N ASP A 37 6.89 -2.64 -16.11
CA ASP A 37 7.22 -1.80 -17.26
C ASP A 37 6.06 -0.81 -17.52
N GLU A 38 6.38 0.39 -17.95
CA GLU A 38 5.38 1.37 -18.40
C GLU A 38 4.89 0.96 -19.79
N LEU A 39 3.56 0.93 -19.97
CA LEU A 39 2.99 0.69 -21.30
C LEU A 39 3.40 1.85 -22.22
N PRO A 40 4.11 1.58 -23.34
CA PRO A 40 4.51 2.65 -24.24
C PRO A 40 3.27 3.31 -24.85
N ALA A 41 3.26 4.65 -24.89
CA ALA A 41 2.22 5.39 -25.59
C ALA A 41 2.43 5.28 -27.10
N THR A 42 1.34 5.15 -27.85
CA THR A 42 1.39 5.27 -29.30
C THR A 42 1.72 6.72 -29.69
N ASN A 43 2.42 6.95 -30.79
CA ASN A 43 2.60 8.29 -31.37
C ASN A 43 1.32 8.89 -31.97
N VAL A 44 0.16 8.23 -31.77
CA VAL A 44 -1.14 8.70 -32.22
C VAL A 44 -1.61 9.79 -31.28
N VAL A 45 -1.56 11.04 -31.76
CA VAL A 45 -1.95 12.24 -31.01
C VAL A 45 -3.44 12.25 -30.66
N GLU A 46 -4.27 11.67 -31.52
CA GLU A 46 -5.72 11.58 -31.33
C GLU A 46 -6.27 10.39 -32.14
N HIS A 47 -7.00 9.49 -31.48
CA HIS A 47 -7.66 8.37 -32.15
C HIS A 47 -9.10 8.75 -32.47
N LYS A 48 -9.39 9.04 -33.74
CA LYS A 48 -10.75 9.33 -34.22
C LYS A 48 -11.40 8.06 -34.78
N ILE A 49 -12.40 7.55 -34.06
CA ILE A 49 -13.26 6.46 -34.54
C ILE A 49 -14.29 7.07 -35.48
N THR A 50 -14.21 6.75 -36.77
CA THR A 50 -15.20 7.20 -37.76
C THR A 50 -16.38 6.25 -37.73
N THR A 51 -17.57 6.75 -37.39
CA THR A 51 -18.80 5.94 -37.43
C THR A 51 -19.50 6.11 -38.79
N VAL A 52 -20.51 5.28 -39.07
CA VAL A 52 -21.22 5.31 -40.37
C VAL A 52 -22.23 6.46 -40.43
N ASP A 53 -22.90 6.74 -39.31
CA ASP A 53 -24.02 7.68 -39.23
C ASP A 53 -23.92 8.70 -38.09
N ASP A 54 -22.90 8.60 -37.21
CA ASP A 54 -22.69 9.42 -36.01
C ASP A 54 -23.95 9.53 -35.11
N ILE A 55 -24.82 8.52 -35.18
CA ILE A 55 -26.04 8.43 -34.37
C ILE A 55 -25.70 7.69 -33.07
N PRO A 56 -25.82 8.34 -31.89
CA PRO A 56 -25.55 7.68 -30.62
C PRO A 56 -26.52 6.52 -30.38
N VAL A 57 -25.98 5.31 -30.22
CA VAL A 57 -26.78 4.15 -29.87
C VAL A 57 -26.92 4.07 -28.35
N ASN A 58 -28.11 4.37 -27.84
CA ASN A 58 -28.44 4.17 -26.43
C ASN A 58 -28.94 2.74 -26.21
N GLN A 59 -28.07 1.88 -25.68
CA GLN A 59 -28.42 0.51 -25.30
C GLN A 59 -28.58 0.42 -23.78
N LYS A 60 -29.70 -0.17 -23.34
CA LYS A 60 -29.90 -0.46 -21.91
C LYS A 60 -28.81 -1.40 -21.43
N GLN A 61 -28.11 -1.01 -20.36
CA GLN A 61 -27.13 -1.88 -19.71
C GLN A 61 -27.80 -3.19 -19.28
N TYR A 62 -27.15 -4.32 -19.57
CA TYR A 62 -27.64 -5.62 -19.13
C TYR A 62 -27.76 -5.64 -17.60
N ARG A 63 -28.80 -6.31 -17.10
CA ARG A 63 -29.00 -6.42 -15.66
C ARG A 63 -27.86 -7.26 -15.07
N LEU A 64 -26.92 -6.60 -14.41
CA LEU A 64 -25.79 -7.25 -13.77
C LEU A 64 -26.30 -8.20 -12.67
N PRO A 65 -25.90 -9.49 -12.69
CA PRO A 65 -26.19 -10.43 -11.61
C PRO A 65 -25.72 -9.91 -10.26
N HIS A 66 -26.45 -10.22 -9.18
CA HIS A 66 -26.09 -9.78 -7.83
C HIS A 66 -24.68 -10.20 -7.41
N SER A 67 -24.25 -11.40 -7.78
CA SER A 67 -22.91 -11.93 -7.47
C SER A 67 -21.76 -11.13 -8.10
N LEU A 68 -22.00 -10.46 -9.24
CA LEU A 68 -20.99 -9.65 -9.92
C LEU A 68 -21.02 -8.18 -9.49
N ARG A 69 -22.09 -7.74 -8.81
CA ARG A 69 -22.15 -6.40 -8.22
C ARG A 69 -21.21 -6.28 -7.03
N GLU A 70 -21.21 -7.28 -6.15
CA GLU A 70 -20.37 -7.33 -4.94
C GLU A 70 -18.87 -7.15 -5.30
N GLU A 71 -18.39 -7.89 -6.31
CA GLU A 71 -17.01 -7.75 -6.80
C GLU A 71 -16.66 -6.36 -7.36
N LEU A 72 -17.65 -5.61 -7.86
CA LEU A 72 -17.46 -4.29 -8.47
C LEU A 72 -17.67 -3.13 -7.49
N THR A 73 -18.41 -3.31 -6.39
CA THR A 73 -18.78 -2.20 -5.46
C THR A 73 -18.19 -2.29 -4.06
N ASP A 74 -17.72 -3.46 -3.62
CA ASP A 74 -17.41 -3.65 -2.18
C ASP A 74 -15.97 -3.33 -1.81
N TYR A 75 -15.14 -3.01 -2.81
CA TYR A 75 -13.76 -2.61 -2.61
C TYR A 75 -13.64 -1.09 -2.55
N GLN A 76 -13.22 -0.58 -1.39
CA GLN A 76 -12.77 0.80 -1.25
C GLN A 76 -11.25 0.87 -1.24
N GLU A 77 -10.72 2.06 -1.49
CA GLU A 77 -9.29 2.33 -1.45
C GLU A 77 -8.96 3.18 -0.23
N VAL A 78 -7.89 2.83 0.48
CA VAL A 78 -7.37 3.60 1.61
C VAL A 78 -5.88 3.82 1.46
N GLU A 79 -5.41 4.97 1.93
CA GLU A 79 -3.98 5.22 2.07
C GLU A 79 -3.43 4.43 3.27
N VAL A 80 -2.33 3.73 3.03
CA VAL A 80 -1.58 2.96 4.02
C VAL A 80 -0.17 3.53 4.10
N LEU A 81 0.20 3.93 5.32
CA LEU A 81 1.55 4.34 5.67
C LEU A 81 2.29 3.12 6.23
N GLN A 82 3.38 2.74 5.58
CA GLN A 82 4.26 1.67 6.05
C GLN A 82 5.58 2.25 6.56
N CYS A 83 6.02 1.73 7.70
CA CYS A 83 7.28 2.06 8.34
C CYS A 83 8.00 0.77 8.74
N LYS A 84 9.13 0.49 8.08
CA LYS A 84 10.03 -0.60 8.44
C LYS A 84 11.27 -0.02 9.09
N VAL A 85 11.54 -0.40 10.34
CA VAL A 85 12.75 -0.04 11.07
C VAL A 85 13.54 -1.32 11.33
N GLU A 86 14.54 -1.58 10.51
CA GLU A 86 15.45 -2.72 10.67
C GLU A 86 16.66 -2.26 11.48
N LEU A 87 16.98 -2.98 12.56
CA LEU A 87 18.13 -2.71 13.41
C LEU A 87 19.13 -3.85 13.28
N HIS A 88 20.37 -3.51 12.89
CA HIS A 88 21.52 -4.41 13.02
C HIS A 88 22.42 -3.90 14.13
N ARG A 89 22.45 -4.59 15.27
CA ARG A 89 23.14 -4.19 16.50
C ARG A 89 24.39 -5.03 16.75
N THR A 90 25.46 -4.39 17.18
CA THR A 90 26.69 -5.02 17.67
C THR A 90 27.05 -4.46 19.05
N VAL A 91 27.18 -5.35 20.03
CA VAL A 91 27.62 -5.10 21.41
C VAL A 91 29.05 -5.59 21.55
N GLN A 92 29.89 -4.75 22.15
CA GLN A 92 31.27 -5.07 22.47
C GLN A 92 31.56 -4.68 23.91
N HIS A 93 32.29 -5.52 24.63
CA HIS A 93 32.79 -5.16 25.96
C HIS A 93 33.94 -4.16 25.81
N CYS A 94 33.88 -3.06 26.55
CA CYS A 94 34.89 -2.02 26.59
C CYS A 94 35.77 -2.21 27.83
N GLY A 95 37.01 -2.65 27.61
CA GLY A 95 37.98 -2.91 28.68
C GLY A 95 38.73 -1.66 29.15
N MET A 96 39.46 -1.81 30.25
CA MET A 96 40.21 -0.75 30.96
C MET A 96 41.18 0.08 30.09
N HIS A 97 41.65 -0.47 28.96
CA HIS A 97 42.57 0.22 28.04
C HIS A 97 41.90 0.66 26.74
N SER A 98 40.58 0.83 26.73
CA SER A 98 39.79 1.06 25.51
C SER A 98 39.89 -0.07 24.47
N HIS A 99 40.14 -1.30 24.93
CA HIS A 99 40.12 -2.47 24.07
C HIS A 99 38.68 -2.99 23.98
N THR A 100 38.21 -3.23 22.75
CA THR A 100 36.91 -3.86 22.52
C THR A 100 37.07 -5.37 22.37
N SER A 101 36.12 -6.13 22.93
CA SER A 101 36.07 -7.58 22.80
C SER A 101 34.65 -8.07 22.57
N ALA A 102 34.52 -9.20 21.88
CA ALA A 102 33.23 -9.80 21.58
C ALA A 102 32.56 -10.32 22.86
N VAL A 103 31.24 -10.14 22.94
CA VAL A 103 30.42 -10.68 24.02
C VAL A 103 29.46 -11.73 23.48
N ARG A 104 29.01 -12.63 24.35
CA ARG A 104 27.97 -13.62 24.01
C ARG A 104 26.68 -12.90 23.62
N HIS A 105 26.06 -13.33 22.51
CA HIS A 105 24.89 -12.68 21.91
C HIS A 105 25.10 -11.19 21.59
N GLY A 106 26.35 -10.81 21.27
CA GLY A 106 26.70 -9.43 20.97
C GLY A 106 26.15 -8.92 19.64
N ILE A 107 25.78 -9.80 18.70
CA ILE A 107 25.21 -9.40 17.40
C ILE A 107 23.75 -9.82 17.36
N ALA A 108 22.88 -8.91 16.93
CA ALA A 108 21.47 -9.18 16.70
C ALA A 108 20.93 -8.33 15.54
N GLU A 109 20.00 -8.89 14.78
CA GLU A 109 19.25 -8.20 13.74
C GLU A 109 17.76 -8.43 13.95
N TYR A 110 16.96 -7.35 13.95
CA TYR A 110 15.52 -7.44 14.16
C TYR A 110 14.78 -6.22 13.62
N ILE A 111 13.49 -6.39 13.37
CA ILE A 111 12.58 -5.28 13.08
C ILE A 111 12.16 -4.66 14.42
N SER A 112 12.49 -3.39 14.60
CA SER A 112 12.07 -2.62 15.76
C SER A 112 10.63 -2.14 15.59
N GLU A 113 9.85 -2.24 16.65
CA GLU A 113 8.52 -1.66 16.70
C GLU A 113 8.59 -0.13 16.56
N ILE A 114 7.67 0.42 15.77
CA ILE A 114 7.46 1.86 15.62
C ILE A 114 5.98 2.15 15.81
N SER A 115 5.65 3.09 16.70
CA SER A 115 4.24 3.44 16.95
C SER A 115 3.60 4.14 15.75
N LYS A 116 2.25 4.09 15.69
CA LYS A 116 1.48 4.80 14.66
C LYS A 116 1.87 6.28 14.54
N ASN A 117 1.85 7.02 15.66
CA ASN A 117 2.18 8.44 15.67
C ASN A 117 3.63 8.70 15.22
N ALA A 118 4.59 7.88 15.67
CA ALA A 118 5.98 8.05 15.25
C ALA A 118 6.18 7.75 13.75
N CYS A 119 5.42 6.80 13.20
CA CYS A 119 5.41 6.53 11.76
C CYS A 119 4.80 7.71 10.98
N GLU A 120 3.63 8.21 11.40
CA GLU A 120 2.98 9.39 10.81
C GLU A 120 3.90 10.63 10.87
N ASP A 121 4.51 10.91 12.02
CA ASP A 121 5.47 12.00 12.20
C ASP A 121 6.69 11.84 11.29
N ALA A 122 7.21 10.62 11.11
CA ALA A 122 8.33 10.35 10.22
C ALA A 122 7.96 10.58 8.75
N HIS A 123 6.74 10.23 8.33
CA HIS A 123 6.21 10.52 7.00
C HIS A 123 6.00 12.03 6.77
N LEU A 124 5.51 12.76 7.78
CA LEU A 124 5.23 14.19 7.68
C LEU A 124 6.47 15.08 7.78
N THR A 125 7.36 14.77 8.71
CA THR A 125 8.50 15.65 9.08
C THR A 125 9.83 15.16 8.54
N GLY A 126 9.93 13.90 8.12
CA GLY A 126 11.20 13.28 7.73
C GLY A 126 12.15 13.06 8.91
N VAL A 127 11.62 13.02 10.14
CA VAL A 127 12.39 12.84 11.38
C VAL A 127 11.84 11.65 12.18
N TYR A 128 12.73 10.79 12.67
CA TYR A 128 12.38 9.68 13.54
C TYR A 128 13.28 9.64 14.77
N ASN A 129 12.68 9.50 15.94
CA ASN A 129 13.40 9.34 17.20
C ASN A 129 13.38 7.88 17.62
N TYR A 130 14.52 7.19 17.47
CA TYR A 130 14.65 5.79 17.88
C TYR A 130 14.72 5.63 19.42
N GLY A 131 15.06 6.70 20.14
CA GLY A 131 15.21 6.71 21.59
C GLY A 131 16.48 7.42 22.05
N GLY A 132 16.45 7.99 23.27
CA GLY A 132 17.58 8.73 23.84
C GLY A 132 17.98 9.94 22.99
N ASN A 133 19.26 10.00 22.60
CA ASN A 133 19.81 11.07 21.75
C ASN A 133 19.86 10.70 20.26
N SER A 134 19.27 9.57 19.85
CA SER A 134 19.33 9.06 18.47
C SER A 134 18.18 9.61 17.62
N VAL A 135 18.27 10.89 17.27
CA VAL A 135 17.33 11.56 16.35
C VAL A 135 17.84 11.45 14.92
N ILE A 136 17.10 10.72 14.08
CA ILE A 136 17.39 10.51 12.66
C ILE A 136 16.61 11.54 11.85
N ARG A 137 17.29 12.21 10.90
CA ARG A 137 16.70 13.28 10.07
C ARG A 137 16.94 13.01 8.60
N GLY A 138 16.13 13.65 7.76
CA GLY A 138 16.27 13.55 6.30
C GLY A 138 15.68 12.28 5.72
N LEU A 139 14.72 11.66 6.42
CA LEU A 139 13.93 10.56 5.88
C LEU A 139 13.05 11.08 4.74
N LYS A 140 12.93 10.30 3.67
CA LYS A 140 12.04 10.60 2.55
C LYS A 140 11.03 9.46 2.37
N VAL A 141 9.79 9.82 2.08
CA VAL A 141 8.74 8.85 1.73
C VAL A 141 9.12 8.12 0.44
N ASN A 142 8.79 6.83 0.36
CA ASN A 142 9.15 5.91 -0.72
C ASN A 142 10.66 5.75 -0.89
N SER A 143 11.41 5.77 0.22
CA SER A 143 12.85 5.58 0.21
C SER A 143 13.32 4.77 1.41
N THR A 144 14.53 4.24 1.29
CA THR A 144 15.25 3.57 2.38
C THR A 144 16.51 4.35 2.70
N THR A 145 16.74 4.61 3.98
CA THR A 145 17.95 5.27 4.47
C THR A 145 18.57 4.48 5.61
N SER A 146 19.90 4.49 5.71
CA SER A 146 20.65 3.76 6.73
C SER A 146 21.50 4.72 7.55
N HIS A 147 21.42 4.61 8.88
CA HIS A 147 22.06 5.53 9.82
C HIS A 147 22.83 4.75 10.89
N PRO A 148 24.15 4.96 11.01
CA PRO A 148 24.92 4.41 12.11
C PRO A 148 24.66 5.22 13.39
N VAL A 149 24.41 4.54 14.50
CA VAL A 149 24.18 5.14 15.82
C VAL A 149 24.91 4.38 16.90
N THR A 150 25.25 5.07 17.99
CA THR A 150 25.69 4.45 19.24
C THR A 150 24.52 4.45 20.21
N LEU A 151 23.98 3.28 20.53
CA LEU A 151 22.82 3.11 21.41
C LEU A 151 23.19 3.20 22.88
N ALA A 152 24.42 2.80 23.23
CA ALA A 152 24.92 2.81 24.60
C ALA A 152 26.45 2.90 24.65
N GLY A 153 26.96 3.53 25.70
CA GLY A 153 28.37 3.81 25.87
C GLY A 153 28.85 4.98 25.00
N THR A 154 30.13 5.27 25.05
CA THR A 154 30.74 6.30 24.19
C THR A 154 31.92 5.73 23.43
N LEU A 155 32.07 6.21 22.19
CA LEU A 155 33.20 5.92 21.32
C LEU A 155 33.71 7.25 20.78
N THR A 156 35.00 7.52 20.95
CA THR A 156 35.63 8.74 20.43
C THR A 156 36.31 8.48 19.10
N SER A 157 36.57 9.55 18.34
CA SER A 157 37.32 9.48 17.06
C SER A 157 38.73 8.94 17.22
N GLU A 158 39.30 9.04 18.42
CA GLU A 158 40.66 8.59 18.76
C GLU A 158 40.69 7.10 19.16
N GLY A 159 39.54 6.42 19.17
CA GLY A 159 39.43 5.01 19.53
C GLY A 159 39.27 4.74 21.02
N ALA A 160 39.05 5.76 21.85
CA ALA A 160 38.72 5.55 23.26
C ALA A 160 37.26 5.07 23.38
N CYS A 161 37.02 4.13 24.30
CA CYS A 161 35.67 3.65 24.61
C CYS A 161 35.35 3.85 26.09
N SER A 162 34.10 4.13 26.41
CA SER A 162 33.57 4.09 27.77
C SER A 162 32.33 3.21 27.79
N GLY A 163 32.42 2.09 28.51
CA GLY A 163 31.34 1.12 28.63
C GLY A 163 30.22 1.61 29.56
N THR A 164 29.00 1.16 29.30
CA THR A 164 27.86 1.31 30.20
C THR A 164 27.08 -0.01 30.29
N SER A 165 26.10 -0.09 31.17
CA SER A 165 25.17 -1.22 31.21
C SER A 165 24.11 -1.06 30.13
N TYR A 166 23.84 -2.14 29.39
CA TYR A 166 22.83 -2.17 28.34
C TYR A 166 22.04 -3.48 28.39
N ALA A 167 20.73 -3.39 28.14
CA ALA A 167 19.85 -4.55 28.09
C ALA A 167 18.82 -4.38 26.97
N ASP A 168 18.52 -5.49 26.31
CA ASP A 168 17.47 -5.62 25.31
C ASP A 168 16.84 -7.03 25.41
N PRO A 169 15.84 -7.39 24.58
CA PRO A 169 15.22 -8.72 24.64
C PRO A 169 16.17 -9.91 24.43
N TYR A 170 17.39 -9.68 23.92
CA TYR A 170 18.36 -10.74 23.61
C TYR A 170 19.41 -10.92 24.71
N GLY A 171 19.47 -10.02 25.69
CA GLY A 171 20.36 -10.17 26.83
C GLY A 171 20.61 -8.89 27.61
N SER A 172 21.53 -8.99 28.56
CA SER A 172 22.01 -7.86 29.35
C SER A 172 23.51 -7.95 29.50
N TRP A 173 24.18 -6.83 29.37
CA TRP A 173 25.63 -6.73 29.41
C TRP A 173 26.05 -5.51 30.23
N ASN A 174 27.21 -5.63 30.86
CA ASN A 174 27.83 -4.56 31.64
C ASN A 174 29.15 -4.15 30.98
N ASP A 175 29.52 -2.89 31.15
CA ASP A 175 30.73 -2.28 30.59
C ASP A 175 30.82 -2.50 29.07
N VAL A 176 29.74 -2.20 28.35
CA VAL A 176 29.66 -2.37 26.90
C VAL A 176 29.47 -1.05 26.16
N VAL A 177 29.97 -1.04 24.92
CA VAL A 177 29.58 -0.07 23.88
C VAL A 177 28.69 -0.79 22.87
N VAL A 178 27.62 -0.13 22.46
CA VAL A 178 26.61 -0.70 21.55
C VAL A 178 26.49 0.18 20.33
N GLN A 179 26.96 -0.33 19.20
CA GLN A 179 26.79 0.31 17.90
C GLN A 179 25.66 -0.39 17.14
N ALA A 180 24.88 0.37 16.39
CA ALA A 180 23.86 -0.18 15.54
C ALA A 180 23.76 0.58 14.21
N THR A 181 23.35 -0.13 13.17
CA THR A 181 22.91 0.46 11.92
C THR A 181 21.40 0.37 11.88
N ILE A 182 20.73 1.52 11.90
CA ILE A 182 19.28 1.63 11.77
C ILE A 182 18.97 1.86 10.29
N LYS A 183 18.27 0.92 9.67
CA LYS A 183 17.77 1.03 8.30
C LYS A 183 16.27 1.28 8.34
N ILE A 184 15.86 2.43 7.82
CA ILE A 184 14.47 2.89 7.84
C ILE A 184 13.96 2.93 6.41
N THR A 185 12.85 2.25 6.17
CA THR A 185 12.07 2.31 4.92
C THR A 185 10.71 2.93 5.24
N LEU A 186 10.41 4.05 4.58
CA LEU A 186 9.09 4.68 4.62
C LEU A 186 8.42 4.47 3.26
N THR A 187 7.21 3.92 3.25
CA THR A 187 6.44 3.70 2.02
C THR A 187 5.01 4.20 2.23
N SER A 188 4.47 4.98 1.29
CA SER A 188 3.04 5.29 1.25
C SER A 188 2.43 4.63 0.03
N GLN A 189 1.29 3.95 0.22
CA GLN A 189 0.60 3.25 -0.85
C GLN A 189 -0.91 3.24 -0.65
N THR A 190 -1.64 3.09 -1.75
CA THR A 190 -3.07 2.81 -1.72
C THR A 190 -3.30 1.29 -1.64
N ALA A 191 -4.15 0.87 -0.72
CA ALA A 191 -4.55 -0.53 -0.52
C ALA A 191 -6.06 -0.71 -0.72
N ARG A 192 -6.45 -1.90 -1.19
CA ARG A 192 -7.87 -2.25 -1.40
C ARG A 192 -8.46 -2.82 -0.11
N VAL A 193 -9.67 -2.40 0.21
CA VAL A 193 -10.40 -2.76 1.44
C VAL A 193 -11.73 -3.37 1.07
N ASP A 194 -11.95 -4.59 1.54
CA ASP A 194 -13.23 -5.26 1.55
C ASP A 194 -13.92 -4.99 2.89
N LEU A 195 -14.90 -4.09 2.85
CA LEU A 195 -15.61 -3.63 4.06
C LEU A 195 -16.51 -4.70 4.67
N ASP A 196 -17.05 -5.59 3.84
CA ASP A 196 -18.02 -6.61 4.27
C ASP A 196 -17.31 -7.76 4.98
N ASN A 197 -16.13 -8.17 4.48
CA ASN A 197 -15.29 -9.18 5.13
C ASN A 197 -14.27 -8.60 6.11
N ASN A 198 -14.21 -7.27 6.25
CA ASN A 198 -13.30 -6.58 7.15
C ASN A 198 -11.82 -6.88 6.85
N LYS A 199 -11.46 -6.89 5.55
CA LYS A 199 -10.13 -7.23 5.07
C LYS A 199 -9.50 -6.07 4.30
N LEU A 200 -8.21 -5.87 4.51
CA LEU A 200 -7.37 -4.95 3.76
C LEU A 200 -6.26 -5.76 3.08
N TYR A 201 -6.03 -5.50 1.80
CA TYR A 201 -5.05 -6.20 0.99
C TYR A 201 -3.89 -5.27 0.65
N LEU A 202 -2.71 -5.57 1.19
CA LEU A 202 -1.46 -4.86 0.90
C LEU A 202 -0.85 -5.34 -0.43
N ARG A 203 0.00 -4.52 -1.06
CA ARG A 203 0.69 -4.88 -2.32
C ARG A 203 1.59 -6.11 -2.20
N SER A 204 2.12 -6.37 -1.01
CA SER A 204 2.91 -7.55 -0.69
C SER A 204 2.10 -8.86 -0.70
N GLY A 205 0.77 -8.78 -0.82
CA GLY A 205 -0.15 -9.91 -0.67
C GLY A 205 -0.59 -10.17 0.78
N THR A 206 -0.02 -9.46 1.76
CA THR A 206 -0.46 -9.55 3.16
C THR A 206 -1.92 -9.09 3.30
N THR A 207 -2.74 -9.93 3.93
CA THR A 207 -4.13 -9.62 4.25
C THR A 207 -4.25 -9.22 5.71
N CYS A 208 -4.74 -8.01 5.96
CA CYS A 208 -4.88 -7.43 7.28
C CYS A 208 -6.37 -7.28 7.65
N ASN A 209 -6.66 -7.29 8.95
CA ASN A 209 -7.99 -6.94 9.44
C ASN A 209 -8.15 -5.42 9.40
N PHE A 210 -9.12 -4.92 8.62
CA PHE A 210 -9.25 -3.48 8.36
C PHE A 210 -9.56 -2.66 9.62
N ARG A 211 -10.41 -3.16 10.52
CA ARG A 211 -10.82 -2.44 11.74
C ARG A 211 -9.71 -2.27 12.77
N ASP A 212 -8.64 -3.06 12.69
CA ASP A 212 -7.53 -2.97 13.64
C ASP A 212 -6.69 -1.70 13.43
N ASN A 213 -6.78 -1.06 12.25
CA ASN A 213 -6.05 0.15 11.86
C ASN A 213 -4.53 0.02 11.84
N TYR A 214 -4.02 -1.19 12.04
CA TYR A 214 -2.62 -1.53 11.87
C TYR A 214 -2.47 -3.00 11.50
N CYS A 215 -1.37 -3.33 10.83
CA CYS A 215 -0.88 -4.69 10.73
C CYS A 215 0.63 -4.71 10.49
N ILE A 216 1.25 -5.87 10.67
CA ILE A 216 2.66 -6.07 10.36
C ILE A 216 2.74 -6.79 9.02
N ASP A 217 3.41 -6.15 8.08
CA ASP A 217 3.73 -6.68 6.78
C ASP A 217 5.18 -7.17 6.76
N SER A 218 5.43 -8.34 6.19
CA SER A 218 6.77 -8.93 6.14
C SER A 218 7.75 -8.10 5.30
N GLU A 219 7.24 -7.45 4.25
CA GLU A 219 8.03 -6.63 3.34
C GLU A 219 8.09 -5.17 3.81
N GLY A 220 6.93 -4.54 4.05
CA GLY A 220 6.80 -3.13 4.42
C GLY A 220 6.90 -2.80 5.92
N GLY A 221 6.99 -3.79 6.81
CA GLY A 221 7.04 -3.56 8.25
C GLY A 221 5.69 -3.13 8.84
N TYR A 222 5.69 -2.19 9.76
CA TYR A 222 4.46 -1.73 10.42
C TYR A 222 3.64 -0.89 9.46
N SER A 223 2.42 -1.33 9.19
CA SER A 223 1.47 -0.70 8.27
C SER A 223 0.32 -0.09 9.06
N TYR A 224 0.00 1.16 8.77
CA TYR A 224 -1.04 1.93 9.45
C TYR A 224 -1.98 2.57 8.45
N TRP A 225 -3.25 2.64 8.81
CA TRP A 225 -4.26 3.36 8.04
C TRP A 225 -5.29 3.99 8.98
N HIS A 226 -6.14 4.83 8.42
CA HIS A 226 -7.29 5.39 9.12
C HIS A 226 -8.55 4.61 8.75
N THR A 227 -9.50 4.55 9.68
CA THR A 227 -10.85 4.09 9.36
C THR A 227 -11.45 5.02 8.33
N LEU A 228 -12.11 4.46 7.34
CA LEU A 228 -12.92 5.23 6.41
C LEU A 228 -13.97 6.03 7.20
N PRO A 229 -14.23 7.30 6.84
CA PRO A 229 -15.27 8.10 7.47
C PRO A 229 -16.57 7.31 7.49
N LYS A 230 -17.28 7.30 8.64
CA LYS A 230 -18.60 6.69 8.71
C LYS A 230 -19.53 7.42 7.74
N ASP A 231 -19.80 6.80 6.60
CA ASP A 231 -20.81 7.27 5.67
C ASP A 231 -22.19 7.00 6.28
N TYR A 232 -22.68 7.95 7.08
CA TYR A 232 -24.00 7.90 7.71
C TYR A 232 -25.13 7.69 6.68
N CYS A 233 -24.90 8.15 5.45
CA CYS A 233 -25.84 8.05 4.35
C CYS A 233 -25.65 6.78 3.51
N LYS A 234 -24.58 6.00 3.75
CA LYS A 234 -24.23 4.78 2.99
C LYS A 234 -24.31 5.01 1.47
N PHE A 235 -23.84 6.15 0.97
CA PHE A 235 -23.87 6.48 -0.47
C PHE A 235 -23.21 5.39 -1.32
N SER A 236 -22.19 4.70 -0.80
CA SER A 236 -21.58 3.54 -1.48
C SER A 236 -22.53 2.35 -1.71
N LYS A 237 -23.65 2.27 -0.96
CA LYS A 237 -24.67 1.22 -1.14
C LYS A 237 -25.79 1.62 -2.11
N TYR A 238 -25.80 2.84 -2.63
CA TYR A 238 -26.82 3.31 -3.55
C TYR A 238 -26.19 3.69 -4.88
N SER A 239 -26.65 3.08 -5.98
CA SER A 239 -26.33 3.59 -7.31
C SER A 239 -27.23 4.80 -7.61
N ILE A 240 -26.61 5.94 -7.92
CA ILE A 240 -27.35 7.12 -8.38
C ILE A 240 -27.90 6.80 -9.78
N LEU A 241 -29.23 6.75 -9.88
CA LEU A 241 -29.92 6.49 -11.15
C LEU A 241 -30.13 7.78 -11.96
N TYR A 242 -30.22 8.92 -11.25
CA TYR A 242 -30.30 10.27 -11.82
C TYR A 242 -30.00 11.33 -10.75
N GLU A 243 -29.30 12.41 -11.14
CA GLU A 243 -29.02 13.59 -10.32
C GLU A 243 -29.50 14.85 -11.06
N GLY A 244 -30.46 15.58 -10.48
CA GLY A 244 -31.08 16.75 -11.11
C GLY A 244 -32.50 17.02 -10.61
N TYR A 245 -33.18 17.99 -11.21
CA TYR A 245 -34.58 18.30 -10.90
C TYR A 245 -35.51 17.22 -11.48
N ALA A 246 -36.50 16.79 -10.68
CA ALA A 246 -37.50 15.80 -11.08
C ALA A 246 -38.90 16.27 -10.64
N GLU A 247 -39.92 15.95 -11.42
CA GLU A 247 -41.30 16.20 -11.06
C GLU A 247 -41.83 15.09 -10.16
N LYS A 248 -42.45 15.46 -9.03
CA LYS A 248 -43.06 14.52 -8.08
C LYS A 248 -44.58 14.59 -8.21
N ALA A 249 -45.20 13.49 -8.61
CA ALA A 249 -46.65 13.31 -8.59
C ALA A 249 -47.06 12.39 -7.43
N VAL A 250 -48.11 12.77 -6.71
CA VAL A 250 -48.70 11.99 -5.62
C VAL A 250 -50.18 11.85 -5.94
N ASP A 251 -50.71 10.64 -5.95
CA ASP A 251 -52.15 10.44 -6.08
C ASP A 251 -52.84 10.63 -4.71
N PRO A 252 -53.61 11.72 -4.50
CA PRO A 252 -54.29 11.95 -3.23
C PRO A 252 -55.46 11.00 -2.98
N ARG A 253 -55.90 10.21 -3.97
CA ARG A 253 -57.06 9.31 -3.88
C ARG A 253 -56.70 7.85 -3.68
N ALA A 254 -55.43 7.49 -3.83
CA ALA A 254 -54.98 6.12 -3.62
C ALA A 254 -54.87 5.82 -2.11
N PHE A 255 -55.55 4.76 -1.64
CA PHE A 255 -55.47 4.25 -0.26
C PHE A 255 -54.03 3.91 0.19
N GLN A 256 -53.12 3.74 -0.77
CA GLN A 256 -51.68 3.74 -0.58
C GLN A 256 -51.10 4.87 -1.43
N SER A 257 -50.44 5.84 -0.80
CA SER A 257 -49.82 6.97 -1.49
C SER A 257 -48.62 6.50 -2.32
N GLU A 258 -48.86 6.02 -3.53
CA GLU A 258 -47.81 5.78 -4.52
C GLU A 258 -47.24 7.13 -4.96
N THR A 259 -45.93 7.30 -4.79
CA THR A 259 -45.23 8.50 -5.25
C THR A 259 -44.56 8.18 -6.57
N LEU A 260 -44.87 8.96 -7.60
CA LEU A 260 -44.25 8.89 -8.92
C LEU A 260 -43.25 10.04 -9.07
N TYR A 261 -42.03 9.72 -9.49
CA TYR A 261 -41.02 10.69 -9.90
C TYR A 261 -40.84 10.62 -11.40
N SER A 262 -41.02 11.73 -12.12
CA SER A 262 -40.82 11.82 -13.56
C SER A 262 -39.66 12.76 -13.88
N VAL A 263 -38.81 12.35 -14.81
CA VAL A 263 -37.72 13.16 -15.34
C VAL A 263 -37.90 13.21 -16.85
N THR A 264 -37.99 14.42 -17.38
CA THR A 264 -38.09 14.69 -18.82
C THR A 264 -37.04 15.74 -19.16
N THR A 265 -35.95 15.33 -19.81
CA THR A 265 -34.95 16.21 -20.42
C THR A 265 -34.95 16.00 -21.94
N GLU A 266 -34.14 16.77 -22.68
CA GLU A 266 -34.01 16.62 -24.14
C GLU A 266 -33.58 15.21 -24.55
N ASP A 267 -32.75 14.55 -23.72
CA ASP A 267 -32.13 13.26 -24.04
C ASP A 267 -32.75 12.05 -23.32
N ILE A 268 -33.41 12.26 -22.16
CA ILE A 268 -33.93 11.18 -21.33
C ILE A 268 -35.33 11.49 -20.81
N THR A 269 -36.23 10.51 -20.96
CA THR A 269 -37.54 10.53 -20.32
C THR A 269 -37.76 9.23 -19.56
N PHE A 270 -37.96 9.30 -18.25
CA PHE A 270 -38.30 8.13 -17.45
C PHE A 270 -39.15 8.52 -16.23
N ALA A 271 -39.89 7.55 -15.71
CA ALA A 271 -40.64 7.71 -14.47
C ALA A 271 -40.42 6.53 -13.52
N LEU A 272 -40.32 6.81 -12.22
CA LEU A 272 -40.07 5.85 -11.15
C LEU A 272 -41.20 5.93 -10.12
N THR A 273 -41.85 4.79 -9.85
CA THR A 273 -42.82 4.68 -8.77
C THR A 273 -42.16 4.09 -7.53
N VAL A 274 -42.31 4.75 -6.39
CA VAL A 274 -41.85 4.22 -5.10
C VAL A 274 -42.85 3.19 -4.58
N LYS A 275 -42.44 1.92 -4.59
CA LYS A 275 -43.18 0.85 -3.89
C LYS A 275 -42.76 0.81 -2.43
N LYS A 276 -43.72 0.63 -1.51
CA LYS A 276 -43.40 0.32 -0.10
C LYS A 276 -42.55 -0.95 -0.04
N ARG A 277 -41.58 -0.96 0.88
CA ARG A 277 -40.77 -2.13 1.20
C ARG A 277 -41.71 -3.29 1.57
N GLU A 278 -41.78 -4.31 0.73
CA GLU A 278 -42.35 -5.59 1.15
C GLU A 278 -41.40 -6.17 2.21
N LEU A 279 -41.94 -6.42 3.40
CA LEU A 279 -41.27 -7.26 4.38
C LEU A 279 -41.21 -8.66 3.76
N ILE A 280 -40.05 -9.03 3.23
CA ILE A 280 -39.75 -10.41 2.85
C ILE A 280 -39.89 -11.21 4.16
N LYS A 281 -40.94 -12.02 4.26
CA LYS A 281 -41.15 -12.97 5.35
C LYS A 281 -40.23 -14.17 5.18
#